data_AF-A0A3D3GV38-F1
#
_entry.id   AF-A0A3D3GV38-F1
#
_cell.length_a   1.000
_cell.length_b   1.000
_cell.length_c   1.000
_cell.angle_alpha   90.00
_cell.angle_beta   90.00
_cell.angle_gamma   90.00
#
_symmetry.space_group_name_H-M   'P 1'
#
loop_
_entity.id
_entity.type
_entity.pdbx_description
1 polymer ?
#
loop_
_entity_poly.entity_id
_entity_poly.type
_entity_poly.pdbx_seq_one_letter_code
_entity_poly.pdbx_strand_id
1 'polypeptide(L)' 'MIVLDQFKEVNDTLGHDMGDDVLVEISRRFSEVISKEQLVARLVGDKFALVIPDLDTHHAI' A
#
# COMPACT_ATOMS: atom_id res chain seq x y z
N MET A 1 0.56 0.80 9.39
CA MET A 1 0.09 -0.31 8.52
C MET A 1 -1.06 0.21 7.69
N ILE A 2 -1.11 -0.12 6.40
CA ILE A 2 -2.10 0.38 5.45
C ILE A 2 -2.93 -0.81 4.94
N VAL A 3 -4.24 -0.63 4.83
CA VAL A 3 -5.20 -1.58 4.24
C VAL A 3 -6.00 -0.82 3.20
N LEU A 4 -6.29 -1.43 2.04
CA LEU A 4 -7.02 -0.75 0.98
C LEU A 4 -8.52 -0.87 1.22
N ASP A 5 -9.19 0.26 1.28
CA ASP A 5 -10.65 0.29 1.43
C ASP A 5 -11.33 -0.34 0.21
N GLN A 6 -12.32 -1.20 0.46
CA GLN A 6 -13.16 -1.83 -0.57
C GLN A 6 -12.40 -2.67 -1.62
N PHE A 7 -11.17 -3.10 -1.34
CA PHE A 7 -10.42 -3.93 -2.30
C PHE A 7 -11.11 -5.27 -2.63
N LYS A 8 -11.84 -5.83 -1.66
CA LYS A 8 -12.67 -7.02 -1.91
C LYS A 8 -13.80 -6.71 -2.92
N GLU A 9 -14.43 -5.55 -2.83
CA GLU A 9 -15.51 -5.16 -3.75
C GLU A 9 -14.99 -4.99 -5.18
N VAL A 10 -13.76 -4.48 -5.34
CA VAL A 10 -13.07 -4.46 -6.64
C VAL A 10 -12.91 -5.87 -7.20
N ASN A 11 -12.38 -6.81 -6.41
CA ASN A 11 -12.23 -8.20 -6.86
C ASN A 11 -13.58 -8.86 -7.17
N ASP A 12 -14.58 -8.65 -6.34
CA ASP A 12 -15.89 -9.26 -6.48
C ASP A 12 -16.67 -8.70 -7.70
N THR A 13 -16.46 -7.43 -8.03
CA THR A 13 -17.19 -6.72 -9.10
C THR A 13 -16.49 -6.78 -10.44
N LEU A 14 -15.15 -6.67 -10.44
CA LEU A 14 -14.33 -6.49 -11.64
C LEU A 14 -13.37 -7.67 -11.90
N GLY A 15 -13.30 -8.63 -10.98
CA GLY A 15 -12.43 -9.80 -11.08
C GLY A 15 -11.05 -9.58 -10.46
N HIS A 16 -10.36 -10.68 -10.19
CA HIS A 16 -9.04 -10.68 -9.56
C HIS A 16 -7.94 -10.02 -10.42
N ASP A 17 -8.02 -10.14 -11.74
CA ASP A 17 -7.06 -9.50 -12.65
C ASP A 17 -7.06 -7.97 -12.46
N MET A 18 -8.24 -7.37 -12.30
CA MET A 18 -8.38 -5.94 -11.99
C MET A 18 -7.84 -5.61 -10.59
N GLY A 19 -8.03 -6.51 -9.61
CA GLY A 19 -7.43 -6.37 -8.29
C GLY A 19 -5.90 -6.35 -8.36
N ASP A 20 -5.31 -7.20 -9.19
CA ASP A 20 -3.86 -7.22 -9.40
C ASP A 20 -3.36 -5.93 -10.04
N ASP A 21 -4.05 -5.41 -11.05
CA ASP A 21 -3.73 -4.11 -11.66
C ASP A 21 -3.78 -2.96 -10.63
N VAL A 22 -4.78 -2.96 -9.75
CA VAL A 22 -4.89 -1.98 -8.65
C VAL A 22 -3.69 -2.08 -7.69
N LEU A 23 -3.27 -3.30 -7.33
CA LEU A 23 -2.13 -3.51 -6.45
C LEU A 23 -0.80 -3.05 -7.08
N VAL A 24 -0.64 -3.27 -8.39
CA VAL A 24 0.50 -2.77 -9.17
C VAL A 24 0.53 -1.25 -9.16
N GLU A 25 -0.60 -0.61 -9.48
CA GLU A 25 -0.71 0.85 -9.53
C GLU A 25 -0.45 1.50 -8.16
N ILE A 26 -0.93 0.89 -7.08
CA ILE A 26 -0.66 1.37 -5.71
C ILE A 26 0.82 1.22 -5.35
N SER A 27 1.44 0.10 -5.71
CA SER A 27 2.87 -0.13 -5.49
C SER A 27 3.72 0.89 -6.25
N ARG A 28 3.33 1.24 -7.48
CA ARG A 28 3.95 2.30 -8.27
C ARG A 28 3.82 3.65 -7.56
N ARG A 29 2.62 4.04 -7.13
CA ARG A 29 2.38 5.30 -6.42
C ARG A 29 3.16 5.41 -5.11
N PHE A 30 3.26 4.33 -4.33
CA PHE A 30 4.12 4.32 -3.15
C PHE A 30 5.58 4.60 -3.51
N SER A 31 6.08 3.93 -4.56
CA SER A 31 7.47 4.09 -5.01
C SER A 31 7.80 5.52 -5.48
N GLU A 32 6.80 6.31 -5.88
CA GLU A 32 6.97 7.71 -6.29
C GLU A 32 7.05 8.69 -5.11
N VAL A 33 6.53 8.32 -3.94
CA VAL A 33 6.42 9.22 -2.78
C VAL A 33 7.36 8.87 -1.64
N ILE A 34 7.82 7.63 -1.54
CA ILE A 34 8.75 7.22 -0.48
C ILE A 34 10.17 7.68 -0.78
N SER A 35 10.93 8.04 0.26
CA SER A 35 12.36 8.32 0.13
C SER A 35 13.19 7.03 0.07
N LYS A 36 14.48 7.13 -0.28
CA LYS A 36 15.38 5.97 -0.40
C LYS A 36 15.61 5.22 0.91
N GLU A 37 15.43 5.93 2.03
CA GLU A 37 15.61 5.42 3.39
C GLU A 37 14.34 4.73 3.89
N GLN A 38 13.20 5.00 3.26
CA GLN A 38 11.92 4.40 3.60
C GLN A 38 11.71 3.09 2.83
N LEU A 39 10.96 2.18 3.43
CA LEU A 39 10.63 0.89 2.81
C LEU A 39 9.13 0.67 2.82
N VAL A 40 8.56 0.40 1.64
CA VAL A 40 7.21 -0.15 1.51
C VAL A 40 7.28 -1.63 1.18
N ALA A 41 6.47 -2.43 1.86
CA ALA A 41 6.37 -3.87 1.60
C ALA A 41 4.90 -4.29 1.54
N ARG A 42 4.55 -5.08 0.50
CA ARG A 42 3.28 -5.80 0.48
C ARG A 42 3.37 -6.99 1.43
N LEU A 43 2.40 -7.10 2.34
CA LEU A 43 2.32 -8.22 3.28
C LEU A 43 1.47 -9.35 2.70
N VAL A 44 0.15 -9.26 2.86
CA VAL A 44 -0.82 -10.26 2.42
C VAL A 44 -2.05 -9.55 1.87
N GLY A 45 -2.61 -10.06 0.77
CA GLY A 45 -3.79 -9.46 0.13
C GLY A 45 -3.55 -8.00 -0.26
N ASP A 46 -4.33 -7.12 0.35
CA ASP A 46 -4.36 -5.66 0.21
C ASP A 46 -3.59 -4.90 1.31
N LYS A 47 -2.84 -5.62 2.15
CA LYS A 47 -2.13 -5.03 3.29
C LYS A 47 -0.71 -4.64 2.93
N PHE A 48 -0.34 -3.42 3.30
CA PHE A 48 1.00 -2.88 3.13
C PHE A 48 1.60 -2.42 4.47
N ALA A 49 2.91 -2.64 4.61
CA ALA A 49 3.72 -2.06 5.67
C ALA A 49 4.58 -0.92 5.11
N LEU A 50 4.70 0.16 5.87
CA LEU A 50 5.63 1.25 5.60
C LEU A 50 6.56 1.36 6.80
N VAL A 51 7.86 1.30 6.54
CA VAL A 51 8.93 1.50 7.52
C VAL A 51 9.54 2.86 7.24
N ILE A 52 9.42 3.75 8.21
CA ILE A 52 9.98 5.11 8.15
C ILE A 52 11.04 5.19 9.25
N PRO A 53 12.34 5.19 8.90
CA PRO A 53 13.39 5.42 9.88
C PRO A 53 13.27 6.80 10.51
N ASP A 54 13.70 6.91 11.76
CA ASP A 54 13.81 8.19 12.48
C ASP A 54 12.50 9.00 12.53
N LEU A 55 11.36 8.30 12.47
CA LEU A 55 10.06 8.93 12.62
C LEU A 55 9.86 9.36 14.07
N ASP A 56 9.89 10.67 14.32
CA ASP A 56 9.50 11.22 15.60
C ASP A 56 7.99 11.05 15.80
N THR A 57 7.63 10.17 16.74
CA THR A 57 6.25 9.86 17.11
C THR A 57 5.46 11.05 17.66
N HIS A 58 6.09 12.20 17.95
CA HIS A 58 5.37 13.42 18.32
C HIS A 58 4.65 14.13 17.16
N HIS A 59 4.86 13.72 15.90
CA HIS A 59 4.16 14.24 14.72
C HIS A 59 3.22 13.23 14.06
N ALA A 60 2.90 12.11 14.71
CA ALA A 60 1.92 11.16 14.20
C ALA A 60 0.50 11.71 14.39
N ILE A 61 -0.07 12.26 13.31
CA ILE A 61 -1.45 12.76 13.20
C ILE A 61 -2.42 11.58 13.24
#